data_AF-A0A6A5YVY7-F1
#
_entry.id   AF-A0A6A5YVY7-F1
#
_cell.length_a   1.000
_cell.length_b   1.000
_cell.length_c   1.000
_cell.angle_alpha   90.00
_cell.angle_beta   90.00
_cell.angle_gamma   90.00
#
_symmetry.space_group_name_H-M   'P 1'
#
loop_
_entity.id
_entity.type
_entity.pdbx_description
1 polymer ?
#
loop_
_entity_poly.entity_id
_entity_poly.type
_entity_poly.pdbx_seq_one_letter_code
_entity_poly.pdbx_strand_id
1 'polypeptide(L)'
;MRWLWSVVPAVVLLNGVLAQESLTDRLPSCATKCFEATLPTTSCTSDDIGCLCTDPKFFTTAAGCNALNCTVVETLSATNETRAACGIPIRSQQTTMIAVTAAFGALAVVMVSLRLVDRGISTAAKLGWDDLLIGLAGVSEGLEGALCR
;
A
#
# COMPACT_ATOMS: atom_id res chain seq x y z
N MET A 1 -19.86 32.68 -37.73
CA MET A 1 -19.05 31.96 -36.71
C MET A 1 -18.29 32.95 -35.79
N ARG A 2 -18.97 33.62 -34.85
CA ARG A 2 -18.33 34.51 -33.83
C ARG A 2 -18.90 34.35 -32.41
N TRP A 3 -19.90 33.50 -32.22
CA TRP A 3 -20.55 33.24 -30.93
C TRP A 3 -19.87 32.15 -30.09
N LEU A 4 -18.99 31.35 -30.68
CA LEU A 4 -18.31 30.25 -29.98
C LEU A 4 -17.19 30.71 -29.04
N TRP A 5 -16.67 31.93 -29.19
CA TRP A 5 -15.53 32.40 -28.39
C TRP A 5 -15.93 33.05 -27.05
N SER A 6 -17.20 33.42 -26.89
CA SER A 6 -17.69 34.08 -25.66
C SER A 6 -18.29 33.12 -24.63
N VAL A 7 -18.62 31.88 -25.00
CA VAL A 7 -19.27 30.91 -24.10
C VAL A 7 -18.25 30.11 -23.28
N VAL A 8 -17.04 29.91 -23.80
CA VAL A 8 -15.98 29.12 -23.17
C VAL A 8 -15.46 29.71 -21.84
N PRO A 9 -15.22 31.03 -21.67
CA PRO A 9 -14.69 31.53 -20.39
C PRO A 9 -15.72 31.52 -19.24
N ALA A 10 -17.03 31.52 -19.54
CA ALA A 10 -18.06 31.52 -18.50
C ALA A 10 -18.23 30.15 -17.80
N VAL A 11 -17.96 29.04 -18.51
CA VAL A 11 -18.09 27.69 -17.96
C VAL A 11 -16.89 27.32 -17.06
N VAL A 12 -15.74 27.97 -17.26
CA VAL A 12 -14.51 27.68 -16.49
C VAL A 12 -14.55 28.27 -15.07
N LEU A 13 -15.35 29.31 -14.81
CA LEU A 13 -15.37 30.00 -13.51
C LEU A 13 -16.33 29.40 -12.46
N LEU A 14 -17.11 28.37 -12.80
CA LEU A 14 -18.15 27.82 -11.91
C LEU A 14 -17.81 26.46 -11.28
N ASN A 15 -16.67 25.83 -11.62
CA ASN A 15 -16.26 24.57 -11.03
C ASN A 15 -15.01 24.76 -10.18
N GLY A 16 -15.19 25.19 -8.93
CA GLY A 16 -14.07 25.38 -8.02
C GLY A 16 -14.44 25.68 -6.58
N VAL A 17 -15.63 25.30 -6.11
CA VAL A 17 -15.79 25.06 -4.67
C VAL A 17 -15.18 23.70 -4.43
N LEU A 18 -13.94 23.67 -3.95
CA LEU A 18 -13.45 22.47 -3.28
C LEU A 18 -14.34 22.30 -2.05
N ALA A 19 -15.21 21.29 -2.08
CA ALA A 19 -15.68 20.72 -0.83
C ALA A 19 -14.41 20.26 -0.10
N GLN A 20 -13.99 20.99 0.93
CA GLN A 20 -13.07 20.45 1.92
C GLN A 20 -13.87 19.40 2.68
N GLU A 21 -13.83 18.16 2.19
CA GLU A 21 -14.23 17.03 3.04
C GLU A 21 -13.32 17.04 4.26
N SER A 22 -13.94 16.88 5.43
CA SER A 22 -13.20 16.79 6.67
C SER A 22 -12.31 15.55 6.63
N LEU A 23 -11.09 15.64 7.17
CA LEU A 23 -10.18 14.48 7.23
C LEU A 23 -10.81 13.31 8.01
N THR A 24 -11.69 13.62 8.95
CA THR A 24 -12.46 12.67 9.75
C THR A 24 -13.47 11.85 8.96
N ASP A 25 -14.06 12.38 7.89
CA ASP A 25 -15.04 11.63 7.06
C ASP A 25 -14.38 10.53 6.22
N ARG A 26 -13.10 10.70 5.89
CA ARG A 26 -12.33 9.73 5.09
C ARG A 26 -11.62 8.68 5.93
N LEU A 27 -11.53 8.89 7.24
CA LEU A 27 -10.83 7.99 8.15
C LEU A 27 -11.71 6.82 8.59
N PRO A 28 -11.15 5.60 8.75
CA PRO A 28 -11.89 4.49 9.36
C PRO A 28 -12.25 4.81 10.82
N SER A 29 -13.32 4.18 11.32
CA SER A 29 -13.92 4.48 12.62
C SER A 29 -12.98 4.30 13.83
N CYS A 30 -11.95 3.45 13.72
CA CYS A 30 -10.92 3.37 14.75
C CYS A 30 -9.99 4.59 14.74
N ALA A 31 -9.56 5.00 13.55
CA ALA A 31 -8.64 6.11 13.39
C ALA A 31 -9.29 7.46 13.71
N THR A 32 -10.60 7.62 13.50
CA THR A 32 -11.33 8.84 13.93
C THR A 32 -11.30 9.01 15.45
N LYS A 33 -11.49 7.93 16.21
CA LYS A 33 -11.36 7.94 17.68
C LYS A 33 -9.95 8.32 18.12
N CYS A 34 -8.93 7.77 17.45
CA CYS A 34 -7.55 8.12 17.73
C CYS A 34 -7.23 9.58 17.36
N PHE A 35 -7.79 10.09 16.27
CA PHE A 35 -7.66 11.49 15.88
C PHE A 35 -8.22 12.41 16.98
N GLU A 36 -9.47 12.19 17.40
CA GLU A 36 -10.13 12.97 18.46
C GLU A 36 -9.38 12.88 19.80
N ALA A 37 -8.91 11.70 20.18
CA ALA A 37 -8.12 11.50 21.39
C ALA A 37 -6.77 12.22 21.37
N THR A 38 -6.23 12.47 20.17
CA THR A 38 -4.91 13.09 19.98
C THR A 38 -4.98 14.60 19.78
N LEU A 39 -6.12 15.16 19.37
CA LEU A 39 -6.32 16.61 19.25
C LEU A 39 -5.81 17.45 20.45
N PRO A 40 -6.05 17.09 21.73
CA PRO A 40 -5.58 17.88 22.87
C PRO A 40 -4.05 17.89 23.04
N THR A 41 -3.31 17.07 22.28
CA THR A 41 -1.83 17.08 22.33
C THR A 41 -1.19 18.22 21.56
N THR A 42 -1.96 18.87 20.67
CA THR A 42 -1.54 19.90 19.71
C THR A 42 -2.14 21.25 20.06
N SER A 43 -1.59 22.33 19.51
CA SER A 43 -2.21 23.66 19.53
C SER A 43 -3.04 23.99 18.28
N CYS A 44 -3.15 23.03 17.35
CA CYS A 44 -3.86 23.22 16.09
C CYS A 44 -5.37 22.95 16.26
N THR A 45 -6.20 23.56 15.40
CA THR A 45 -7.64 23.25 15.34
C THR A 45 -7.87 21.97 14.54
N SER A 46 -8.97 21.25 14.79
CA SER A 46 -9.28 19.98 14.09
C SER A 46 -9.35 20.10 12.57
N ASP A 47 -9.69 21.29 12.07
CA ASP A 47 -9.91 21.56 10.66
C ASP A 47 -8.67 22.16 9.97
N ASP A 48 -7.66 22.57 10.74
CA ASP A 48 -6.41 23.12 10.21
C ASP A 48 -5.42 21.99 9.87
N ILE A 49 -5.72 21.31 8.76
CA ILE A 49 -4.90 20.22 8.24
C ILE A 49 -3.45 20.66 8.04
N GLY A 50 -3.21 21.90 7.59
CA GLY A 50 -1.85 22.42 7.40
C GLY A 50 -1.05 22.44 8.70
N CYS A 51 -1.64 22.94 9.78
CA CYS A 51 -1.03 22.93 11.10
C CYS A 51 -0.79 21.51 11.61
N LEU A 52 -1.80 20.63 11.52
CA LEU A 52 -1.70 19.23 11.95
C LEU A 52 -0.58 18.48 11.21
N CYS A 53 -0.45 18.72 9.91
CA CYS A 53 0.58 18.11 9.07
C CYS A 53 2.01 18.52 9.43
N THR A 54 2.19 19.58 10.23
CA THR A 54 3.50 20.06 10.68
C THR A 54 3.81 19.77 12.14
N ASP A 55 2.83 19.30 12.93
CA ASP A 55 3.01 18.99 14.35
C ASP A 55 3.53 17.55 14.55
N PRO A 56 4.80 17.35 14.95
CA PRO A 56 5.35 16.00 15.17
C PRO A 56 4.74 15.30 16.39
N LYS A 57 4.27 16.04 17.39
CA LYS A 57 3.68 15.47 18.61
C LYS A 57 2.31 14.87 18.32
N PHE A 58 1.54 15.54 17.46
CA PHE A 58 0.29 15.02 16.93
C PHE A 58 0.52 13.67 16.24
N PHE A 59 1.40 13.64 15.24
CA PHE A 59 1.63 12.43 14.44
C PHE A 59 2.16 11.27 15.26
N THR A 60 3.10 11.52 16.16
CA THR A 60 3.68 10.45 16.99
C THR A 60 2.65 9.84 17.92
N THR A 61 1.77 10.66 18.50
CA THR A 61 0.72 10.19 19.40
C THR A 61 -0.42 9.51 18.64
N ALA A 62 -0.82 10.05 17.49
CA ALA A 62 -1.85 9.46 16.63
C ALA A 62 -1.39 8.12 16.04
N ALA A 63 -0.13 8.04 15.60
CA ALA A 63 0.47 6.79 15.13
C ALA A 63 0.57 5.75 16.26
N GLY A 64 0.93 6.17 17.48
CA GLY A 64 0.92 5.30 18.66
C GLY A 64 -0.47 4.78 18.99
N CYS A 65 -1.49 5.64 18.95
CA CYS A 65 -2.89 5.23 19.17
C CYS A 65 -3.36 4.22 18.12
N ASN A 66 -3.10 4.50 16.84
CA ASN A 66 -3.47 3.62 15.73
C ASN A 66 -2.79 2.25 15.86
N ALA A 67 -1.50 2.23 16.20
CA ALA A 67 -0.74 0.99 16.36
C ALA A 67 -1.23 0.11 17.52
N LEU A 68 -1.79 0.71 18.58
CA LEU A 68 -2.26 0.00 19.76
C LEU A 68 -3.73 -0.46 19.66
N ASN A 69 -4.58 0.30 18.97
CA ASN A 69 -6.03 0.09 19.01
C ASN A 69 -6.65 -0.32 17.67
N CYS A 70 -5.99 -0.03 16.55
CA CYS A 70 -6.55 -0.26 15.23
C CYS A 70 -5.95 -1.48 14.53
N THR A 71 -6.70 -2.07 13.61
CA THR A 71 -6.17 -3.14 12.77
C THR A 71 -5.09 -2.61 11.82
N VAL A 72 -4.24 -3.51 11.32
CA VAL A 72 -3.20 -3.15 10.33
C VAL A 72 -3.83 -2.53 9.08
N VAL A 73 -4.98 -3.04 8.64
CA VAL A 73 -5.70 -2.56 7.46
C VAL A 73 -6.23 -1.14 7.68
N GLU A 74 -6.88 -0.88 8.81
CA GLU A 74 -7.38 0.46 9.14
C GLU A 74 -6.25 1.46 9.32
N THR A 75 -5.17 1.05 9.98
CA THR A 75 -3.98 1.90 10.16
C THR A 75 -3.35 2.28 8.83
N LEU A 76 -3.26 1.33 7.89
CA LEU A 76 -2.74 1.58 6.56
C LEU A 76 -3.67 2.52 5.76
N SER A 77 -4.98 2.30 5.83
CA SER A 77 -5.99 3.16 5.20
C SER A 77 -5.93 4.59 5.74
N ALA A 78 -5.95 4.75 7.07
CA ALA A 78 -5.83 6.04 7.73
C ALA A 78 -4.53 6.77 7.37
N THR A 79 -3.42 6.05 7.27
CA THR A 79 -2.13 6.62 6.85
C THR A 79 -2.17 7.11 5.42
N ASN A 80 -2.86 6.40 4.52
CA ASN A 80 -3.00 6.81 3.13
C ASN A 80 -3.83 8.10 3.01
N GLU A 81 -4.99 8.15 3.67
CA GLU A 81 -5.85 9.34 3.67
C GLU A 81 -5.15 10.54 4.33
N THR A 82 -4.46 10.33 5.45
CA THR A 82 -3.70 11.40 6.12
C THR A 82 -2.57 11.93 5.23
N ARG A 83 -1.85 11.04 4.52
CA ARG A 83 -0.82 11.46 3.56
C ARG A 83 -1.41 12.24 2.39
N ALA A 84 -2.55 11.80 1.87
CA ALA A 84 -3.27 12.49 0.81
C ALA A 84 -3.71 13.90 1.26
N ALA A 85 -4.25 14.01 2.47
CA ALA A 85 -4.67 15.29 3.05
C ALA A 85 -3.48 16.24 3.33
N CYS A 86 -2.34 15.70 3.74
CA CYS A 86 -1.10 16.48 3.91
C CYS A 86 -0.35 16.78 2.60
N GLY A 87 -0.87 16.34 1.44
CA GLY A 87 -0.19 16.50 0.15
C GLY A 87 1.15 15.77 0.05
N ILE A 88 1.38 14.77 0.90
CA ILE A 88 2.63 14.00 0.91
C ILE A 88 2.55 12.97 -0.22
N PRO A 89 3.45 13.01 -1.22
CA PRO A 89 3.39 12.07 -2.33
C PRO A 89 3.61 10.64 -1.82
N ILE A 90 2.73 9.73 -2.25
CA ILE A 90 2.85 8.30 -1.94
C ILE A 90 4.17 7.79 -2.53
N ARG A 91 5.14 7.47 -1.66
CA ARG A 91 6.39 6.82 -2.07
C ARG A 91 6.15 5.32 -2.20
N SER A 92 5.52 4.90 -3.30
CA SER A 92 5.36 3.49 -3.61
C SER A 92 6.70 2.92 -4.11
N GLN A 93 7.36 2.10 -3.28
CA GLN A 93 8.43 1.19 -3.73
C GLN A 93 7.90 -0.23 -4.00
N GLN A 94 6.58 -0.38 -4.00
CA GLN A 94 5.90 -1.66 -4.18
C GLN A 94 6.28 -2.31 -5.50
N THR A 95 6.28 -1.55 -6.61
CA THR A 95 6.68 -2.08 -7.93
C THR A 95 8.12 -2.59 -7.92
N THR A 96 9.03 -1.87 -7.26
CA THR A 96 10.44 -2.26 -7.16
C THR A 96 10.60 -3.53 -6.34
N MET A 97 9.91 -3.62 -5.20
CA MET A 97 9.94 -4.84 -4.37
C MET A 97 9.38 -6.04 -5.14
N ILE A 98 8.21 -5.90 -5.78
CA ILE A 98 7.60 -6.97 -6.58
C ILE A 98 8.51 -7.38 -7.74
N ALA A 99 9.12 -6.43 -8.44
CA ALA A 99 10.00 -6.72 -9.56
C ALA A 99 11.25 -7.50 -9.13
N VAL A 100 11.87 -7.09 -8.03
CA VAL A 100 13.08 -7.75 -7.51
C VAL A 100 12.76 -9.15 -7.01
N THR A 101 11.69 -9.33 -6.22
CA THR A 101 11.29 -10.66 -5.73
C THR A 101 10.90 -11.59 -6.88
N ALA A 102 10.16 -11.08 -7.88
CA ALA A 102 9.79 -11.85 -9.06
C ALA A 102 11.03 -12.27 -9.87
N ALA A 103 12.03 -11.39 -10.04
CA ALA A 103 13.24 -11.69 -10.77
C ALA A 103 14.08 -12.79 -10.09
N PHE A 104 14.32 -12.66 -8.78
CA PHE A 104 15.06 -13.68 -8.02
C PHE A 104 14.29 -15.00 -7.91
N GLY A 105 12.97 -14.94 -7.75
CA GLY A 105 12.11 -16.13 -7.75
C GLY A 105 12.17 -16.87 -9.10
N ALA A 106 12.08 -16.16 -10.22
CA ALA A 106 12.20 -16.77 -11.55
C ALA A 106 13.56 -17.43 -11.75
N LEU A 107 14.66 -16.78 -11.33
CA LEU A 107 16.00 -17.35 -11.41
C LEU A 107 16.13 -18.62 -10.55
N ALA A 108 15.55 -18.63 -9.35
CA ALA A 108 15.55 -19.80 -8.48
C ALA A 108 14.83 -20.99 -9.13
N VAL A 109 13.64 -20.77 -9.73
CA VAL A 109 12.88 -21.81 -10.44
C VAL A 109 13.67 -22.38 -11.63
N VAL A 110 14.37 -21.53 -12.38
CA VAL A 110 15.25 -21.98 -13.48
C VAL A 110 16.39 -22.85 -12.96
N MET A 111 17.07 -22.45 -11.89
CA MET A 111 18.19 -23.24 -11.33
C MET A 111 17.73 -24.59 -10.76
N VAL A 112 16.58 -24.62 -10.08
CA VAL A 112 15.98 -25.85 -9.54
C VAL A 112 15.56 -26.79 -10.67
N SER A 113 14.90 -26.27 -11.71
CA SER A 113 14.48 -27.10 -12.85
C SER A 113 15.68 -27.70 -13.59
N LEU A 114 16.74 -26.93 -13.83
CA LEU A 114 17.98 -27.45 -14.41
C LEU A 114 18.58 -28.58 -13.55
N ARG A 115 18.59 -28.43 -12.23
CA ARG A 115 19.08 -29.46 -11.29
C ARG A 115 18.23 -30.75 -11.35
N LEU A 116 16.91 -30.62 -11.39
CA LEU A 116 16.00 -31.77 -11.47
C LEU A 116 16.10 -32.49 -12.81
N VAL A 117 16.28 -31.74 -13.91
CA VAL A 117 16.48 -32.30 -15.25
C VAL A 117 17.80 -33.06 -15.33
N ASP A 118 18.90 -32.50 -14.84
CA ASP A 118 20.21 -33.15 -14.82
C ASP A 118 20.19 -34.47 -14.03
N ARG A 119 19.61 -34.45 -12.83
CA ARG A 119 19.48 -35.64 -11.98
C ARG A 119 18.44 -36.64 -12.50
N GLY A 120 17.40 -36.17 -13.18
CA GLY A 120 16.34 -37.02 -13.73
C GLY A 120 16.73 -37.73 -15.03
N ILE A 121 17.60 -37.12 -15.83
CA ILE A 121 18.13 -37.72 -17.08
C ILE A 121 19.31 -38.66 -16.78
N SER A 122 20.11 -38.38 -15.76
CA SER A 122 21.26 -39.20 -15.42
C SER A 122 20.84 -40.51 -14.72
N THR A 123 20.91 -41.64 -15.43
CA THR A 123 20.58 -42.98 -14.91
C THR A 123 21.47 -43.45 -13.76
N ALA A 124 22.58 -42.75 -13.49
CA ALA A 124 23.46 -43.00 -12.34
C ALA A 124 23.08 -42.19 -11.09
N ALA A 125 22.25 -41.16 -11.21
CA ALA A 125 21.85 -40.30 -10.11
C ALA A 125 20.54 -40.79 -9.47
N LYS A 126 20.53 -40.94 -8.15
CA LYS A 126 19.29 -41.16 -7.39
C LYS A 126 18.74 -39.81 -6.96
N LEU A 127 17.45 -39.58 -7.20
CA LEU A 127 16.73 -38.46 -6.62
C LEU A 127 16.81 -38.55 -5.09
N GLY A 128 17.42 -37.54 -4.48
CA GLY A 128 17.51 -37.46 -3.02
C GLY A 128 16.19 -37.03 -2.41
N TRP A 129 16.03 -37.25 -1.10
CA TRP A 129 14.94 -36.64 -0.33
C TRP A 129 14.93 -35.11 -0.46
N ASP A 130 16.11 -34.50 -0.63
CA ASP A 130 16.27 -33.07 -0.95
C ASP A 130 15.53 -32.64 -2.23
N ASP A 131 15.74 -33.38 -3.32
CA ASP A 131 15.15 -33.07 -4.64
C ASP A 131 13.61 -33.26 -4.63
N LEU A 132 13.12 -34.27 -3.87
CA LEU A 132 11.68 -34.51 -3.69
C LEU A 132 11.00 -33.39 -2.88
N LEU A 133 11.63 -32.94 -1.79
CA LEU A 133 11.08 -31.87 -0.95
C LEU A 133 11.03 -30.54 -1.69
N ILE A 134 12.07 -30.22 -2.49
CA ILE A 134 12.10 -29.04 -3.34
C ILE A 134 10.99 -29.08 -4.40
N GLY A 135 10.80 -30.23 -5.04
CA GLY A 135 9.72 -30.40 -6.02
C GLY A 135 8.32 -30.26 -5.39
N LEU A 136 8.11 -30.84 -4.21
CA LEU A 136 6.85 -30.75 -3.49
C LEU A 136 6.53 -29.32 -3.07
N ALA A 137 7.51 -28.59 -2.55
CA ALA A 137 7.36 -27.19 -2.14
C ALA A 137 6.99 -26.29 -3.32
N GLY A 138 7.66 -26.45 -4.47
CA GLY A 138 7.32 -25.68 -5.67
C GLY A 138 5.90 -25.97 -6.20
N VAL A 139 5.41 -27.21 -6.05
CA VAL A 139 4.05 -27.59 -6.42
C VAL A 139 3.01 -27.01 -5.46
N SER A 140 3.27 -26.99 -4.14
CA SER A 140 2.35 -26.37 -3.17
C SER A 140 2.22 -24.86 -3.40
N GLU A 141 3.34 -24.17 -3.63
CA GLU A 141 3.35 -22.73 -3.93
C GLU A 141 2.56 -22.42 -5.22
N GLY A 142 2.73 -23.25 -6.25
CA GLY A 142 1.97 -23.13 -7.51
C GLY A 142 0.47 -23.39 -7.33
N LEU A 143 0.10 -24.32 -6.45
CA LEU A 143 -1.30 -24.65 -6.16
C LEU A 143 -2.00 -23.53 -5.37
N GLU A 144 -1.34 -22.96 -4.37
CA GLU A 144 -1.86 -21.83 -3.59
C GLU A 144 -2.00 -20.57 -4.46
N GLY A 145 -1.04 -20.31 -5.36
CA GLY A 145 -1.13 -19.22 -6.34
C GLY A 145 -2.28 -19.36 -7.33
N ALA A 146 -2.71 -20.58 -7.65
CA ALA A 146 -3.89 -20.85 -8.48
C ALA A 146 -5.20 -20.73 -7.70
N LEU A 147 -5.18 -20.93 -6.37
CA LEU A 147 -6.35 -20.85 -5.51
C LEU A 147 -6.69 -19.40 -5.08
N CYS A 148 -5.68 -18.52 -5.03
CA CYS A 148 -5.82 -17.12 -4.61
C CYS A 148 -6.07 -16.14 -5.77
N ARG A 149 -6.23 -16.63 -6.99
CA ARG A 149 -6.59 -15.85 -8.19
C ARG A 149 -8.03 -16.12 -8.58
#